data_AF-A0A8H7GJR2-F1
#
_entry.id   AF-A0A8H7GJR2-F1
#
_cell.length_a   1.000
_cell.length_b   1.000
_cell.length_c   1.000
_cell.angle_alpha   90.00
_cell.angle_beta   90.00
_cell.angle_gamma   90.00
#
_symmetry.space_group_name_H-M   'P 1'
#
loop_
_entity.id
_entity.type
_entity.pdbx_description
1 polymer ?
#
loop_
_entity_poly.entity_id
_entity_poly.type
_entity_poly.pdbx_seq_one_letter_code
_entity_poly.pdbx_strand_id
1 'polypeptide(L)'
;MIGETQILPADVIEHLAALPSMPRVQAFKLLDPRDKQNVPKAVTLIQSLAKLNELEMPADPVAYKKCKVILFFGDLLGDFVRPFIKIDTGLSEQIRSLSAFAHLSAALQILHGTACLTGALYADTQAVVKNLVFTVAQMKVIDPKLAFYIIIEGSDQLEGSFGSTRTQDHSQNFDVEQLAGKLSVAALIDTAFERNLECDCGHHCLTPKDAMGIDHINVKSWDGPVCVGDVDLEAEWKAGRLIANHRLKVYLNDSQGFNFDRLFLMPNHDLLRPLGEYVGIKTTSDDLQSEDSEENAEPLISRIEPGLAPSVDLPEADVSLSTELESEQRSLENDIPDDSTAFGMDIDDFMPNTLGGLEQKDKPVAFTKTLIYEGKTYLKSSVVASLCSNRSQKVSIHTLCVRGVALEDLCCP
;
A
#
# COMPACT_ATOMS: atom_id res chain seq x y z
N MET A 1 18.82 16.00 -2.63
CA MET A 1 20.26 16.28 -2.40
C MET A 1 20.70 15.49 -1.17
N ILE A 2 21.86 14.84 -1.21
CA ILE A 2 22.43 14.15 -0.04
C ILE A 2 23.91 14.56 0.07
N GLY A 3 24.30 15.17 1.18
CA GLY A 3 25.59 15.85 1.29
C GLY A 3 25.69 17.00 0.28
N GLU A 4 26.82 17.06 -0.41
CA GLU A 4 27.08 18.00 -1.51
C GLU A 4 26.66 17.44 -2.87
N THR A 5 26.08 16.24 -2.91
CA THR A 5 25.77 15.54 -4.15
C THR A 5 24.30 15.68 -4.49
N GLN A 6 24.03 16.31 -5.64
CA GLN A 6 22.74 16.27 -6.30
C GLN A 6 22.67 15.02 -7.16
N ILE A 7 21.69 14.17 -6.87
CA ILE A 7 21.39 12.98 -7.67
C ILE A 7 20.24 13.33 -8.60
N LEU A 8 20.46 13.13 -9.90
CA LEU A 8 19.44 13.29 -10.93
C LEU A 8 18.88 11.92 -11.35
N PRO A 9 17.66 11.85 -11.90
CA PRO A 9 17.11 10.59 -12.41
C PRO A 9 18.04 9.88 -13.40
N ALA A 10 18.74 10.64 -14.24
CA ALA A 10 19.71 10.11 -15.21
C ALA A 10 20.85 9.33 -14.53
N ASP A 11 21.33 9.79 -13.37
CA ASP A 11 22.39 9.11 -12.62
C ASP A 11 21.89 7.75 -12.12
N VAL A 12 20.66 7.71 -11.59
CA VAL A 12 20.04 6.47 -11.11
C VAL A 12 19.83 5.48 -12.26
N ILE A 13 19.37 5.96 -13.41
CA ILE A 13 19.17 5.14 -14.61
C ILE A 13 20.49 4.53 -15.09
N GLU A 14 21.57 5.30 -15.10
CA GLU A 14 22.89 4.82 -15.52
C GLU A 14 23.38 3.68 -14.62
N HIS A 15 23.27 3.85 -13.30
CA HIS A 15 23.68 2.80 -12.36
C HIS A 15 22.76 1.58 -12.40
N LEU A 16 21.44 1.76 -12.53
CA LEU A 16 20.51 0.64 -12.69
C LEU A 16 20.76 -0.13 -13.98
N ALA A 17 21.06 0.56 -15.09
CA ALA A 17 21.36 -0.08 -16.37
C ALA A 17 22.67 -0.89 -16.37
N ALA A 18 23.50 -0.76 -15.34
CA ALA A 18 24.68 -1.60 -15.14
C ALA A 18 24.34 -3.00 -14.58
N LEU A 19 23.13 -3.19 -14.04
CA LEU A 19 22.68 -4.51 -13.58
C LEU A 19 22.37 -5.42 -14.79
N PRO A 20 22.89 -6.66 -14.83
CA PRO A 20 22.63 -7.60 -15.93
C PRO A 20 21.15 -7.86 -16.20
N SER A 21 20.31 -7.76 -15.16
CA SER A 21 18.87 -8.01 -15.22
C SER A 21 18.01 -6.77 -15.52
N MET A 22 18.60 -5.62 -15.80
CA MET A 22 17.88 -4.33 -15.87
C MET A 22 18.25 -3.53 -17.13
N PRO A 23 17.58 -3.77 -18.28
CA PRO A 23 17.80 -2.96 -19.47
C PRO A 23 17.44 -1.49 -19.21
N ARG A 24 18.13 -0.57 -19.88
CA ARG A 24 17.98 0.89 -19.69
C ARG A 24 16.52 1.36 -19.81
N VAL A 25 15.75 0.81 -20.75
CA VAL A 25 14.33 1.13 -20.93
C VAL A 25 13.49 0.76 -19.70
N GLN A 26 13.82 -0.35 -19.04
CA GLN A 26 13.14 -0.75 -17.80
C GLN A 26 13.53 0.16 -16.63
N ALA A 27 14.80 0.53 -16.51
CA ALA A 27 15.25 1.52 -15.53
C ALA A 27 14.54 2.87 -15.70
N PHE A 28 14.34 3.32 -16.95
CA PHE A 28 13.52 4.50 -17.24
C PHE A 28 12.07 4.34 -16.77
N LYS A 29 11.43 3.20 -17.04
CA LYS A 29 10.05 2.94 -16.63
C LYS A 29 9.86 2.94 -15.10
N LEU A 30 10.88 2.58 -14.34
CA LEU A 30 10.86 2.60 -12.87
C LEU A 30 10.93 4.03 -12.31
N LEU A 31 11.40 4.99 -13.08
CA LEU A 31 11.55 6.40 -12.69
C LEU A 31 10.59 7.33 -13.44
N ASP A 32 9.57 6.77 -14.12
CA ASP A 32 8.58 7.55 -14.87
C ASP A 32 7.65 8.29 -13.89
N PRO A 33 7.67 9.64 -13.85
CA PRO A 33 6.91 10.42 -12.88
C PRO A 33 5.40 10.42 -13.14
N ARG A 34 4.93 9.89 -14.28
CA ARG A 34 3.50 9.87 -14.63
C ARG A 34 2.70 8.80 -13.88
N ASP A 35 3.39 7.81 -13.32
CA ASP A 35 2.77 6.64 -12.69
C ASP A 35 3.11 6.60 -11.19
N LYS A 36 2.85 7.71 -10.49
CA LYS A 36 3.19 7.90 -9.06
C LYS A 36 2.48 6.93 -8.12
N GLN A 37 1.32 6.42 -8.52
CA GLN A 37 0.50 5.50 -7.72
C GLN A 37 0.90 4.03 -7.90
N ASN A 38 1.91 3.73 -8.73
CA ASN A 38 2.36 2.36 -8.97
C ASN A 38 3.34 1.89 -7.88
N VAL A 39 2.78 1.44 -6.76
CA VAL A 39 3.54 0.86 -5.65
C VAL A 39 4.46 -0.30 -6.10
N PRO A 40 4.05 -1.24 -6.98
CA PRO A 40 4.94 -2.30 -7.48
C PRO A 40 6.22 -1.77 -8.13
N LYS A 41 6.14 -0.69 -8.90
CA LYS A 41 7.33 -0.05 -9.51
C LYS A 41 8.23 0.57 -8.46
N ALA A 42 7.69 1.26 -7.47
CA ALA A 42 8.47 1.83 -6.38
C ALA A 42 9.21 0.75 -5.57
N VAL A 43 8.52 -0.34 -5.24
CA VAL A 43 9.12 -1.51 -4.57
C VAL A 43 10.21 -2.13 -5.44
N THR A 44 9.94 -2.34 -6.73
CA THR A 44 10.92 -2.88 -7.69
C THR A 44 12.16 -2.00 -7.77
N LEU A 45 11.98 -0.67 -7.80
CA LEU A 45 13.07 0.29 -7.82
C LEU A 45 13.95 0.15 -6.58
N ILE A 46 13.36 0.15 -5.38
CA ILE A 46 14.08 0.05 -4.11
C ILE A 46 14.83 -1.29 -4.01
N GLN A 47 14.18 -2.40 -4.36
CA GLN A 47 14.83 -3.72 -4.41
C GLN A 47 15.98 -3.76 -5.45
N SER A 48 15.84 -3.06 -6.58
CA SER A 48 16.89 -2.99 -7.61
C SER A 48 18.07 -2.12 -7.15
N LEU A 49 17.81 -1.02 -6.42
CA LEU A 49 18.86 -0.20 -5.80
C LEU A 49 19.66 -1.00 -4.78
N ALA A 50 19.01 -1.88 -4.00
CA ALA A 50 19.69 -2.74 -3.06
C ALA A 50 20.67 -3.70 -3.74
N LYS A 51 20.33 -4.23 -4.94
CA LYS A 51 21.21 -5.12 -5.72
C LYS A 51 22.44 -4.44 -6.31
N LEU A 52 22.49 -3.10 -6.35
CA LEU A 52 23.67 -2.37 -6.83
C LEU A 52 24.90 -2.62 -5.95
N ASN A 53 24.72 -3.06 -4.69
CA ASN A 53 25.82 -3.38 -3.80
C ASN A 53 26.62 -4.62 -4.25
N GLU A 54 26.09 -5.43 -5.17
CA GLU A 54 26.75 -6.60 -5.75
C GLU A 54 27.71 -6.23 -6.88
N LEU A 55 27.60 -5.00 -7.42
CA LEU A 55 28.43 -4.53 -8.52
C LEU A 55 29.76 -3.95 -8.02
N GLU A 56 30.79 -4.05 -8.88
CA GLU A 56 32.04 -3.35 -8.64
C GLU A 56 31.83 -1.83 -8.70
N MET A 57 32.42 -1.12 -7.73
CA MET A 57 32.33 0.34 -7.69
C MET A 57 33.02 0.97 -8.91
N PRO A 58 32.45 2.02 -9.51
CA PRO A 58 33.07 2.72 -10.63
C PRO A 58 34.47 3.23 -10.29
N ALA A 59 35.42 3.10 -11.22
CA ALA A 59 36.78 3.62 -11.05
C ALA A 59 36.84 5.16 -11.15
N ASP A 60 35.91 5.77 -11.87
CA ASP A 60 35.83 7.23 -11.98
C ASP A 60 35.39 7.86 -10.63
N PRO A 61 36.13 8.84 -10.07
CA PRO A 61 35.82 9.42 -8.77
C PRO A 61 34.43 10.07 -8.66
N VAL A 62 33.91 10.65 -9.75
CA VAL A 62 32.60 11.33 -9.75
C VAL A 62 31.49 10.29 -9.74
N ALA A 63 31.58 9.31 -10.65
CA ALA A 63 30.66 8.16 -10.69
C ALA A 63 30.71 7.35 -9.38
N TYR A 64 31.90 7.21 -8.78
CA TYR A 64 32.08 6.58 -7.48
C TYR A 64 31.30 7.30 -6.38
N LYS A 65 31.45 8.63 -6.27
CA LYS A 65 30.73 9.43 -5.25
C LYS A 65 29.21 9.32 -5.44
N LYS A 66 28.72 9.41 -6.68
CA LYS A 66 27.29 9.26 -7.00
C LYS A 66 26.76 7.87 -6.66
N CYS A 67 27.46 6.81 -7.08
CA CYS A 67 27.12 5.44 -6.78
C CYS A 67 27.05 5.20 -5.26
N LYS A 68 28.03 5.70 -4.50
CA LYS A 68 28.04 5.60 -3.03
C LYS A 68 26.80 6.26 -2.40
N VAL A 69 26.40 7.42 -2.90
CA VAL A 69 25.20 8.14 -2.42
C VAL A 69 23.92 7.37 -2.76
N ILE A 70 23.84 6.82 -3.98
CA ILE A 70 22.69 6.03 -4.44
C ILE A 70 22.55 4.74 -3.62
N LEU A 71 23.66 4.04 -3.35
CA LEU A 71 23.68 2.86 -2.50
C LEU A 71 23.20 3.18 -1.08
N PHE A 72 23.73 4.26 -0.48
CA PHE A 72 23.30 4.70 0.84
C PHE A 72 21.80 5.03 0.87
N PHE A 73 21.28 5.69 -0.17
CA PHE A 73 19.86 6.01 -0.27
C PHE A 73 19.00 4.77 -0.50
N GLY A 74 19.46 3.81 -1.31
CA GLY A 74 18.83 2.51 -1.48
C GLY A 74 18.75 1.72 -0.17
N ASP A 75 19.82 1.74 0.63
CA ASP A 75 19.86 1.15 1.97
C ASP A 75 18.89 1.83 2.95
N LEU A 76 18.81 3.17 2.93
CA LEU A 76 17.83 3.93 3.71
C LEU A 76 16.40 3.49 3.38
N LEU A 77 16.01 3.55 2.10
CA LEU A 77 14.67 3.17 1.67
C LEU A 77 14.40 1.68 1.89
N GLY A 78 15.42 0.84 1.69
CA GLY A 78 15.36 -0.60 1.94
C GLY A 78 15.12 -0.94 3.41
N ASP A 79 15.65 -0.17 4.36
CA ASP A 79 15.35 -0.35 5.78
C ASP A 79 13.88 -0.09 6.12
N PHE A 80 13.21 0.78 5.38
CA PHE A 80 11.78 1.05 5.53
C PHE A 80 10.91 0.00 4.83
N VAL A 81 11.23 -0.34 3.58
CA VAL A 81 10.37 -1.20 2.75
C VAL A 81 10.50 -2.68 3.07
N ARG A 82 11.72 -3.19 3.31
CA ARG A 82 11.95 -4.63 3.58
C ARG A 82 11.05 -5.23 4.66
N PRO A 83 10.81 -4.55 5.81
CA PRO A 83 9.87 -5.02 6.82
C PRO A 83 8.50 -5.43 6.27
N PHE A 84 8.01 -4.77 5.23
CA PHE A 84 6.67 -5.02 4.68
C PHE A 84 6.66 -6.09 3.58
N ILE A 85 7.78 -6.27 2.88
CA ILE A 85 7.84 -7.14 1.69
C ILE A 85 8.55 -8.48 1.92
N LYS A 86 9.34 -8.61 2.99
CA LYS A 86 10.22 -9.77 3.20
C LYS A 86 9.58 -10.79 4.16
N ILE A 87 8.90 -11.79 3.61
CA ILE A 87 8.06 -12.77 4.32
C ILE A 87 8.80 -13.66 5.34
N ASP A 88 10.11 -13.85 5.19
CA ASP A 88 10.95 -14.66 6.08
C ASP A 88 11.48 -13.88 7.27
N THR A 89 11.25 -12.56 7.33
CA THR A 89 11.71 -11.74 8.47
C THR A 89 10.79 -11.87 9.67
N GLY A 90 11.42 -12.01 10.84
CA GLY A 90 10.70 -11.95 12.12
C GLY A 90 10.45 -10.51 12.57
N LEU A 91 9.49 -10.34 13.47
CA LEU A 91 9.10 -9.02 13.99
C LEU A 91 10.26 -8.26 14.64
N SER A 92 11.17 -8.96 15.32
CA SER A 92 12.39 -8.33 15.86
C SER A 92 13.28 -7.72 14.79
N GLU A 93 13.48 -8.41 13.66
CA GLU A 93 14.27 -7.91 12.53
C GLU A 93 13.55 -6.76 11.81
N GLN A 94 12.23 -6.85 11.67
CA GLN A 94 11.41 -5.76 11.14
C GLN A 94 11.58 -4.48 11.98
N ILE A 95 11.43 -4.55 13.30
CA ILE A 95 11.59 -3.41 14.20
C ILE A 95 13.02 -2.86 14.16
N ARG A 96 14.04 -3.73 14.11
CA ARG A 96 15.44 -3.32 13.96
C ARG A 96 15.66 -2.51 12.67
N SER A 97 15.10 -2.98 11.56
CA SER A 97 15.19 -2.33 10.25
C SER A 97 14.47 -0.97 10.27
N LEU A 98 13.23 -0.91 10.75
CA LEU A 98 12.47 0.35 10.89
C LEU A 98 13.16 1.35 11.82
N SER A 99 13.79 0.86 12.89
CA SER A 99 14.58 1.71 13.79
C SER A 99 15.83 2.26 13.10
N ALA A 100 16.51 1.47 12.27
CA ALA A 100 17.64 1.94 11.47
C ALA A 100 17.20 3.04 10.49
N PHE A 101 16.09 2.84 9.78
CA PHE A 101 15.48 3.85 8.92
C PHE A 101 15.18 5.14 9.70
N ALA A 102 14.50 5.05 10.85
CA ALA A 102 14.09 6.21 11.62
C ALA A 102 15.27 7.08 12.09
N HIS A 103 16.37 6.44 12.50
CA HIS A 103 17.59 7.16 12.90
C HIS A 103 18.34 7.74 11.69
N LEU A 104 18.42 7.00 10.58
CA LEU A 104 19.05 7.48 9.35
C LEU A 104 18.31 8.69 8.78
N SER A 105 16.98 8.61 8.65
CA SER A 105 16.17 9.71 8.14
C SER A 105 16.27 10.92 9.06
N ALA A 106 16.26 10.75 10.38
CA ALA A 106 16.45 11.86 11.33
C ALA A 106 17.81 12.54 11.17
N ALA A 107 18.89 11.77 10.99
CA ALA A 107 20.21 12.35 10.72
C ALA A 107 20.23 13.13 9.40
N LEU A 108 19.60 12.61 8.34
CA LEU A 108 19.51 13.30 7.05
C LEU A 108 18.67 14.58 7.15
N GLN A 109 17.58 14.57 7.93
CA GLN A 109 16.78 15.75 8.19
C GLN A 109 17.59 16.84 8.93
N ILE A 110 18.48 16.45 9.85
CA ILE A 110 19.35 17.40 10.56
C ILE A 110 20.41 17.98 9.63
N LEU A 111 21.00 17.14 8.77
CA LEU A 111 22.10 17.54 7.91
C LEU A 111 21.65 18.30 6.66
N HIS A 112 20.48 17.98 6.12
CA HIS A 112 20.04 18.43 4.80
C HIS A 112 18.65 19.06 4.80
N GLY A 113 17.95 19.09 5.94
CA GLY A 113 16.56 19.55 5.99
C GLY A 113 15.67 18.72 5.06
N THR A 114 14.78 19.39 4.35
CA THR A 114 13.81 18.78 3.41
C THR A 114 14.39 18.38 2.06
N ALA A 115 15.68 18.67 1.81
CA ALA A 115 16.28 18.45 0.50
C ALA A 115 16.47 16.95 0.14
N CYS A 116 16.43 16.05 1.12
CA CYS A 116 16.55 14.61 0.92
C CYS A 116 15.19 13.89 1.02
N LEU A 117 14.41 14.20 2.05
CA LEU A 117 13.04 13.72 2.25
C LEU A 117 12.18 14.96 2.47
N THR A 118 11.07 15.06 1.76
CA THR A 118 10.13 16.16 1.95
C THR A 118 9.60 16.16 3.39
N GLY A 119 9.11 17.31 3.86
CA GLY A 119 8.62 17.44 5.23
C GLY A 119 7.49 16.46 5.51
N ALA A 120 6.57 16.32 4.55
CA ALA A 120 5.47 15.36 4.59
C ALA A 120 5.97 13.90 4.63
N LEU A 121 6.82 13.50 3.69
CA LEU A 121 7.32 12.12 3.60
C LEU A 121 8.09 11.71 4.86
N TYR A 122 8.91 12.62 5.42
CA TYR A 122 9.59 12.37 6.68
C TYR A 122 8.59 12.14 7.82
N ALA A 123 7.61 13.04 7.96
CA ALA A 123 6.65 12.99 9.05
C ALA A 123 5.79 11.72 9.00
N ASP A 124 5.30 11.36 7.82
CA ASP A 124 4.43 10.20 7.61
C ASP A 124 5.18 8.90 7.87
N THR A 125 6.40 8.77 7.32
CA THR A 125 7.20 7.55 7.52
C THR A 125 7.64 7.39 8.98
N GLN A 126 7.97 8.47 9.69
CA GLN A 126 8.25 8.41 11.13
C GLN A 126 7.00 8.09 11.96
N ALA A 127 5.83 8.58 11.56
CA ALA A 127 4.56 8.26 12.21
C ALA A 127 4.24 6.77 12.05
N VAL A 128 4.47 6.17 10.88
CA VAL A 128 4.34 4.72 10.65
C VAL A 128 5.27 3.95 11.59
N VAL A 129 6.56 4.27 11.63
CA VAL A 129 7.52 3.58 12.52
C VAL A 129 7.09 3.68 13.99
N LYS A 130 6.71 4.88 14.42
CA LYS A 130 6.22 5.13 15.78
C LYS A 130 5.00 4.26 16.08
N ASN A 131 3.97 4.30 15.24
CA ASN A 131 2.73 3.55 15.45
C ASN A 131 3.02 2.06 15.57
N LEU A 132 3.82 1.49 14.66
CA LEU A 132 4.20 0.07 14.71
C LEU A 132 4.87 -0.32 16.03
N VAL A 133 5.85 0.47 16.49
CA VAL A 133 6.55 0.20 17.76
C VAL A 133 5.60 0.29 18.96
N PHE A 134 4.73 1.30 19.00
CA PHE A 134 3.77 1.45 20.09
C PHE A 134 2.70 0.34 20.07
N THR A 135 2.23 -0.08 18.89
CA THR A 135 1.30 -1.20 18.75
C THR A 135 1.92 -2.50 19.28
N VAL A 136 3.18 -2.80 18.93
CA VAL A 136 3.89 -3.97 19.49
C VAL A 136 3.97 -3.88 21.02
N ALA A 137 4.32 -2.72 21.57
CA ALA A 137 4.39 -2.53 23.02
C ALA A 137 3.03 -2.74 23.69
N GLN A 138 1.95 -2.21 23.12
CA GLN A 138 0.59 -2.36 23.64
C GLN A 138 0.13 -3.83 23.56
N MET A 139 0.33 -4.50 22.42
CA MET A 139 -0.02 -5.91 22.26
C MET A 139 0.75 -6.81 23.23
N LYS A 140 2.01 -6.49 23.50
CA LYS A 140 2.83 -7.23 24.49
C LYS A 140 2.28 -7.11 25.92
N VAL A 141 1.67 -5.96 26.27
CA VAL A 141 0.99 -5.78 27.57
C VAL A 141 -0.33 -6.54 27.62
N ILE A 142 -1.06 -6.62 26.50
CA ILE A 142 -2.36 -7.32 26.41
C ILE A 142 -2.15 -8.83 26.51
N ASP A 143 -1.37 -9.41 25.60
CA ASP A 143 -0.99 -10.82 25.60
C ASP A 143 0.31 -11.02 24.80
N PRO A 144 1.42 -11.39 25.45
CA PRO A 144 2.69 -11.68 24.80
C PRO A 144 2.63 -12.76 23.72
N LYS A 145 1.59 -13.60 23.67
CA LYS A 145 1.47 -14.70 22.70
C LYS A 145 0.84 -14.26 21.36
N LEU A 146 0.38 -13.02 21.25
CA LEU A 146 -0.24 -12.53 20.02
C LEU A 146 0.77 -12.44 18.88
N ALA A 147 0.34 -12.83 17.70
CA ALA A 147 1.05 -12.58 16.46
C ALA A 147 0.69 -11.18 15.95
N PHE A 148 1.68 -10.40 15.54
CA PHE A 148 1.49 -9.08 14.94
C PHE A 148 2.18 -8.99 13.59
N TYR A 149 1.37 -8.85 12.53
CA TYR A 149 1.84 -8.74 11.16
C TYR A 149 1.77 -7.29 10.73
N ILE A 150 2.92 -6.59 10.66
CA ILE A 150 2.94 -5.14 10.39
C ILE A 150 2.27 -4.74 9.05
N ILE A 151 2.18 -5.67 8.11
CA ILE A 151 1.53 -5.48 6.80
C ILE A 151 0.02 -5.20 6.91
N ILE A 152 -0.62 -5.56 8.02
CA ILE A 152 -2.07 -5.33 8.21
C ILE A 152 -2.38 -3.90 8.66
N GLU A 153 -1.37 -3.13 9.06
CA GLU A 153 -1.53 -1.72 9.47
C GLU A 153 -1.60 -0.77 8.26
N GLY A 154 -1.43 -1.31 7.04
CA GLY A 154 -1.65 -0.58 5.79
C GLY A 154 -3.13 -0.43 5.43
N SER A 155 -3.38 0.34 4.37
CA SER A 155 -4.73 0.56 3.83
C SER A 155 -5.13 -0.44 2.76
N ASP A 156 -4.33 -1.46 2.46
CA ASP A 156 -4.56 -2.44 1.39
C ASP A 156 -5.92 -3.13 1.50
N GLN A 157 -6.38 -3.44 2.72
CA GLN A 157 -7.71 -4.04 2.92
C GLN A 157 -8.82 -3.06 2.51
N LEU A 158 -8.66 -1.78 2.84
CA LEU A 158 -9.61 -0.73 2.46
C LEU A 158 -9.57 -0.48 0.95
N GLU A 159 -8.39 -0.53 0.33
CA GLU A 159 -8.24 -0.48 -1.12
C GLU A 159 -8.95 -1.66 -1.79
N GLY A 160 -8.84 -2.87 -1.23
CA GLY A 160 -9.60 -4.03 -1.68
C GLY A 160 -11.11 -3.83 -1.61
N SER A 161 -11.62 -3.22 -0.54
CA SER A 161 -13.03 -2.85 -0.44
C SER A 161 -13.42 -1.78 -1.47
N PHE A 162 -12.58 -0.78 -1.73
CA PHE A 162 -12.84 0.21 -2.79
C PHE A 162 -12.78 -0.40 -4.19
N GLY A 163 -11.84 -1.30 -4.46
CA GLY A 163 -11.75 -2.05 -5.71
C GLY A 163 -12.99 -2.90 -5.95
N SER A 164 -13.46 -3.59 -4.91
CA SER A 164 -14.74 -4.34 -4.95
C SER A 164 -15.92 -3.42 -5.22
N THR A 165 -16.02 -2.29 -4.53
CA THR A 165 -17.04 -1.25 -4.77
C THR A 165 -17.04 -0.76 -6.23
N ARG A 166 -15.87 -0.54 -6.82
CA ARG A 166 -15.72 -0.10 -8.23
C ARG A 166 -16.03 -1.17 -9.26
N THR A 167 -16.00 -2.45 -8.89
CA THR A 167 -16.18 -3.59 -9.81
C THR A 167 -17.51 -4.31 -9.65
N GLN A 168 -18.37 -3.85 -8.73
CA GLN A 168 -19.72 -4.40 -8.53
C GLN A 168 -20.63 -4.26 -9.75
N ASP A 169 -20.47 -3.19 -10.53
CA ASP A 169 -21.24 -2.94 -11.75
C ASP A 169 -20.37 -2.29 -12.83
N HIS A 170 -20.97 -1.91 -13.96
CA HIS A 170 -20.27 -1.23 -15.05
C HIS A 170 -20.01 0.27 -14.77
N SER A 171 -20.54 0.81 -13.66
CA SER A 171 -20.36 2.21 -13.27
C SER A 171 -19.24 2.32 -12.24
N GLN A 172 -18.00 2.40 -12.74
CA GLN A 172 -16.80 2.53 -11.91
C GLN A 172 -16.80 3.80 -11.06
N ASN A 173 -17.45 4.86 -11.55
CA ASN A 173 -17.67 6.09 -10.80
C ASN A 173 -19.08 6.05 -10.21
N PHE A 174 -19.19 6.47 -8.95
CA PHE A 174 -20.43 6.50 -8.20
C PHE A 174 -20.45 7.74 -7.30
N ASP A 175 -21.65 8.26 -7.04
CA ASP A 175 -21.82 9.34 -6.08
C ASP A 175 -21.76 8.84 -4.62
N VAL A 176 -21.88 9.76 -3.66
CA VAL A 176 -21.78 9.45 -2.22
C VAL A 176 -22.91 8.55 -1.75
N GLU A 177 -24.11 8.66 -2.33
CA GLU A 177 -25.26 7.84 -1.98
C GLU A 177 -25.06 6.40 -2.47
N GLN A 178 -24.62 6.25 -3.71
CA GLN A 178 -24.26 4.97 -4.30
C GLN A 178 -23.08 4.31 -3.58
N LEU A 179 -22.08 5.09 -3.14
CA LEU A 179 -20.95 4.59 -2.37
C LEU A 179 -21.40 3.86 -1.10
N ALA A 180 -22.34 4.42 -0.34
CA ALA A 180 -22.84 3.79 0.89
C ALA A 180 -23.52 2.44 0.60
N GLY A 181 -24.35 2.38 -0.45
CA GLY A 181 -25.00 1.15 -0.89
C GLY A 181 -23.99 0.10 -1.37
N LYS A 182 -23.03 0.50 -2.20
CA LYS A 182 -22.00 -0.39 -2.74
C LYS A 182 -21.05 -0.90 -1.67
N LEU A 183 -20.64 -0.06 -0.71
CA LEU A 183 -19.83 -0.49 0.44
C LEU A 183 -20.58 -1.52 1.31
N SER A 184 -21.88 -1.31 1.52
CA SER A 184 -22.70 -2.25 2.29
C SER A 184 -22.76 -3.62 1.61
N VAL A 185 -22.90 -3.64 0.28
CA VAL A 185 -22.87 -4.88 -0.51
C VAL A 185 -21.47 -5.51 -0.50
N ALA A 186 -20.40 -4.72 -0.65
CA ALA A 186 -19.02 -5.20 -0.60
C ALA A 186 -18.73 -5.89 0.74
N ALA A 187 -19.09 -5.26 1.86
CA ALA A 187 -18.91 -5.81 3.19
C ALA A 187 -19.67 -7.14 3.39
N LEU A 188 -20.88 -7.27 2.82
CA LEU A 188 -21.64 -8.52 2.87
C LEU A 188 -20.97 -9.62 2.05
N ILE A 189 -20.44 -9.29 0.87
CA ILE A 189 -19.70 -10.20 0.01
C ILE A 189 -18.42 -10.66 0.72
N ASP A 190 -17.62 -9.74 1.23
CA ASP A 190 -16.38 -10.02 1.95
C ASP A 190 -16.65 -10.91 3.17
N THR A 191 -17.68 -10.59 3.97
CA THR A 191 -18.10 -11.41 5.12
C THR A 191 -18.57 -12.80 4.70
N ALA A 192 -19.22 -12.94 3.54
CA ALA A 192 -19.65 -14.23 3.02
C ALA A 192 -18.44 -15.08 2.59
N PHE A 193 -17.45 -14.49 1.96
CA PHE A 193 -16.21 -15.15 1.58
C PHE A 193 -15.33 -15.53 2.77
N GLU A 194 -15.21 -14.66 3.78
CA GLU A 194 -14.52 -15.00 5.03
C GLU A 194 -15.12 -16.24 5.73
N ARG A 195 -16.43 -16.44 5.61
CA ARG A 195 -17.15 -17.58 6.19
C ARG A 195 -17.10 -18.84 5.33
N ASN A 196 -16.90 -18.69 4.03
CA ASN A 196 -16.87 -19.78 3.05
C ASN A 196 -15.58 -19.64 2.23
N LEU A 197 -14.45 -19.97 2.85
CA LEU A 197 -13.11 -19.82 2.27
C LEU A 197 -12.93 -20.62 0.97
N GLU A 198 -13.78 -21.61 0.72
CA GLU A 198 -13.85 -22.39 -0.51
C GLU A 198 -14.39 -21.58 -1.71
N CYS A 199 -15.19 -20.55 -1.47
CA CYS A 199 -15.79 -19.72 -2.53
C CYS A 199 -14.87 -18.59 -3.00
N ASP A 200 -13.90 -18.21 -2.17
CA ASP A 200 -12.92 -17.18 -2.47
C ASP A 200 -11.55 -17.61 -1.94
N CYS A 201 -10.88 -18.42 -2.75
CA CYS A 201 -9.49 -18.81 -2.51
C CYS A 201 -8.52 -17.61 -2.61
N GLY A 202 -9.03 -16.42 -2.95
CA GLY A 202 -8.26 -15.24 -3.30
C GLY A 202 -7.54 -15.41 -4.64
N HIS A 203 -6.82 -14.38 -5.06
CA HIS A 203 -5.82 -14.57 -6.11
C HIS A 203 -4.74 -15.51 -5.58
N HIS A 204 -4.58 -16.67 -6.22
CA HIS A 204 -3.40 -17.51 -6.03
C HIS A 204 -2.17 -16.70 -6.48
N CYS A 205 -1.62 -15.87 -5.59
CA CYS A 205 -0.33 -15.27 -5.82
C CYS A 205 0.68 -16.42 -5.91
N LEU A 206 1.36 -16.49 -7.05
CA LEU A 206 2.59 -17.27 -7.22
C LEU A 206 3.49 -16.99 -6.02
N THR A 207 4.11 -18.04 -5.48
CA THR A 207 4.90 -18.01 -4.24
C THR A 207 5.72 -16.71 -4.12
N PRO A 208 5.43 -15.82 -3.16
CA PRO A 208 5.98 -14.47 -3.12
C PRO A 208 7.47 -14.41 -2.75
N LYS A 209 8.12 -15.56 -2.59
CA LYS A 209 9.52 -15.65 -2.18
C LYS A 209 10.42 -15.08 -3.27
N ASP A 210 11.14 -14.02 -2.93
CA ASP A 210 12.10 -13.31 -3.79
C ASP A 210 11.52 -12.66 -5.07
N ALA A 211 10.19 -12.53 -5.18
CA ALA A 211 9.59 -11.87 -6.33
C ALA A 211 9.75 -10.34 -6.23
N MET A 212 10.10 -9.74 -7.36
CA MET A 212 10.34 -8.31 -7.48
C MET A 212 9.02 -7.56 -7.61
N GLY A 213 8.89 -6.44 -6.92
CA GLY A 213 7.73 -5.56 -7.03
C GLY A 213 6.46 -6.07 -6.37
N ILE A 214 6.55 -7.04 -5.45
CA ILE A 214 5.40 -7.44 -4.64
C ILE A 214 5.11 -6.32 -3.64
N ASP A 215 3.93 -5.75 -3.76
CA ASP A 215 3.37 -4.73 -2.88
C ASP A 215 2.29 -5.29 -1.95
N HIS A 216 1.54 -6.30 -2.38
CA HIS A 216 0.51 -6.95 -1.57
C HIS A 216 0.95 -8.34 -1.08
N ILE A 217 1.16 -8.47 0.23
CA ILE A 217 1.51 -9.75 0.87
C ILE A 217 0.35 -10.26 1.70
N ASN A 218 -0.01 -11.53 1.50
CA ASN A 218 -0.97 -12.20 2.36
C ASN A 218 -0.30 -12.64 3.66
N VAL A 219 -0.95 -12.39 4.79
CA VAL A 219 -0.55 -12.89 6.12
C VAL A 219 -0.30 -14.40 6.10
N LYS A 220 -1.08 -15.16 5.33
CA LYS A 220 -0.92 -16.63 5.20
C LYS A 220 0.42 -17.04 4.56
N SER A 221 1.04 -16.16 3.78
CA SER A 221 2.33 -16.39 3.12
C SER A 221 3.52 -16.00 3.99
N TRP A 222 3.28 -15.43 5.18
CA TRP A 222 4.33 -15.01 6.10
C TRP A 222 4.91 -16.21 6.87
N ASP A 223 6.23 -16.37 6.83
CA ASP A 223 6.94 -17.52 7.43
C ASP A 223 7.78 -17.10 8.65
N GLY A 224 8.16 -15.82 8.73
CA GLY A 224 8.95 -15.29 9.84
C GLY A 224 8.20 -15.28 11.19
N PRO A 225 8.91 -15.37 12.33
CA PRO A 225 8.29 -15.33 13.66
C PRO A 225 7.77 -13.92 13.98
N VAL A 226 6.46 -13.80 14.22
CA VAL A 226 5.78 -12.51 14.45
C VAL A 226 5.15 -12.37 15.84
N CYS A 227 5.56 -13.21 16.79
CA CYS A 227 5.06 -13.17 18.16
C CYS A 227 5.58 -11.92 18.90
N VAL A 228 4.69 -11.11 19.47
CA VAL A 228 5.06 -9.86 20.14
C VAL A 228 5.86 -10.07 21.42
N GLY A 229 5.68 -11.22 22.08
CA GLY A 229 6.40 -11.59 23.31
C GLY A 229 7.89 -11.82 23.10
N ASP A 230 8.26 -12.29 21.91
CA ASP A 230 9.65 -12.63 21.54
C ASP A 230 10.49 -11.39 21.19
N VAL A 231 9.85 -10.24 21.02
CA VAL A 231 10.51 -8.98 20.63
C VAL A 231 11.01 -8.23 21.87
N ASP A 232 12.31 -8.04 21.97
CA ASP A 232 12.91 -7.06 22.90
C ASP A 232 13.00 -5.70 22.20
N LEU A 233 11.97 -4.87 22.37
CA LEU A 233 11.88 -3.56 21.74
C LEU A 233 13.09 -2.66 22.06
N GLU A 234 13.62 -2.70 23.28
CA GLU A 234 14.75 -1.86 23.66
C GLU A 234 16.03 -2.32 22.97
N ALA A 235 16.28 -3.62 22.95
CA ALA A 235 17.44 -4.20 22.27
C ALA A 235 17.39 -3.94 20.76
N GLU A 236 16.24 -4.17 20.12
CA GLU A 236 16.08 -4.00 18.67
C GLU A 236 16.15 -2.53 18.24
N TRP A 237 15.61 -1.63 19.05
CA TRP A 237 15.73 -0.19 18.81
C TRP A 237 17.17 0.31 18.92
N LYS A 238 17.93 -0.17 19.92
CA LYS A 238 19.36 0.14 20.04
C LYS A 238 20.16 -0.47 18.88
N ALA A 239 19.84 -1.70 18.47
CA ALA A 239 20.51 -2.36 17.35
C ALA A 239 20.29 -1.60 16.03
N GLY A 240 19.05 -1.17 15.74
CA GLY A 240 18.74 -0.33 14.58
C GLY A 240 19.51 0.99 14.59
N ARG A 241 19.56 1.66 15.74
CA ARG A 241 20.38 2.86 15.93
C ARG A 241 21.87 2.65 15.66
N LEU A 242 22.43 1.51 16.07
CA LEU A 242 23.83 1.16 15.81
C LEU A 242 24.07 0.92 14.31
N ILE A 243 23.16 0.26 13.62
CA ILE A 243 23.20 0.06 12.15
C ILE A 243 23.18 1.42 11.44
N ALA A 244 22.25 2.30 11.82
CA ALA A 244 22.16 3.65 11.28
C ALA A 244 23.48 4.41 11.44
N ASN A 245 24.03 4.39 12.65
CA ASN A 245 25.31 5.03 12.94
C ASN A 245 26.48 4.46 12.13
N HIS A 246 26.54 3.13 11.98
CA HIS A 246 27.57 2.50 11.15
C HIS A 246 27.49 2.99 9.70
N ARG A 247 26.29 3.01 9.11
CA ARG A 247 26.10 3.47 7.72
C ARG A 247 26.40 4.96 7.56
N LEU A 248 26.02 5.81 8.52
CA LEU A 248 26.36 7.24 8.51
C LEU A 248 27.87 7.46 8.57
N LYS A 249 28.61 6.69 9.38
CA LYS A 249 30.08 6.77 9.43
C LYS A 249 30.71 6.41 8.09
N VAL A 250 30.24 5.32 7.47
CA VAL A 250 30.70 4.89 6.14
C VAL A 250 30.38 5.96 5.10
N TYR A 251 29.17 6.52 5.13
CA TYR A 251 28.73 7.53 4.17
C TYR A 251 29.50 8.85 4.29
N LEU A 252 29.49 9.45 5.48
CA LEU A 252 30.10 10.76 5.77
C LEU A 252 31.63 10.74 5.83
N ASN A 253 32.24 9.54 5.81
CA ASN A 253 33.66 9.34 6.10
C ASN A 253 34.07 9.96 7.46
N ASP A 254 33.13 10.03 8.41
CA ASP A 254 33.36 10.56 9.74
C ASP A 254 33.53 9.41 10.75
N SER A 255 34.63 9.46 11.48
CA SER A 255 34.94 8.49 12.55
C SER A 255 33.99 8.58 13.75
N GLN A 256 33.46 9.77 14.05
CA GLN A 256 32.59 9.99 15.21
C GLN A 256 31.17 9.49 14.94
N GLY A 257 30.62 9.76 13.75
CA GLY A 257 29.24 9.42 13.42
C GLY A 257 28.24 10.28 14.19
N PHE A 258 26.98 9.85 14.22
CA PHE A 258 25.91 10.67 14.80
C PHE A 258 25.64 10.31 16.27
N ASN A 259 25.80 11.28 17.18
CA ASN A 259 25.53 11.05 18.60
C ASN A 259 24.06 11.34 18.94
N PHE A 260 23.19 10.37 18.64
CA PHE A 260 21.76 10.45 18.93
C PHE A 260 21.45 10.58 20.43
N ASP A 261 22.24 9.98 21.31
CA ASP A 261 22.04 10.10 22.76
C ASP A 261 22.20 11.57 23.19
N ARG A 262 23.23 12.25 22.69
CA ARG A 262 23.42 13.69 22.95
C ARG A 262 22.31 14.54 22.33
N LEU A 263 21.86 14.19 21.13
CA LEU A 263 20.78 14.90 20.45
C LEU A 263 19.49 14.87 21.31
N PHE A 264 19.08 13.67 21.75
CA PHE A 264 17.82 13.47 22.46
C PHE A 264 17.87 13.85 23.95
N LEU A 265 19.06 14.21 24.48
CA LEU A 265 19.16 14.86 25.80
C LEU A 265 18.71 16.33 25.76
N MET A 266 18.64 16.96 24.58
CA MET A 266 18.17 18.34 24.47
C MET A 266 16.63 18.39 24.60
N PRO A 267 16.07 19.42 25.26
CA PRO A 267 14.63 19.55 25.37
C PRO A 267 14.00 19.67 23.97
N ASN A 268 12.84 19.04 23.80
CA ASN A 268 12.07 18.99 22.55
C ASN A 268 12.78 18.31 21.36
N HIS A 269 13.88 17.59 21.59
CA HIS A 269 14.55 16.84 20.53
C HIS A 269 14.19 15.35 20.61
N ASP A 270 13.57 14.85 19.56
CA ASP A 270 13.28 13.43 19.35
C ASP A 270 13.25 13.13 17.84
N LEU A 271 12.88 11.91 17.45
CA LEU A 271 12.84 11.53 16.03
C LEU A 271 11.75 12.24 15.21
N LEU A 272 10.69 12.78 15.84
CA LEU A 272 9.71 13.63 15.15
C LEU A 272 10.13 15.10 15.15
N ARG A 273 11.01 15.47 16.08
CA ARG A 273 11.53 16.83 16.31
C ARG A 273 13.06 16.86 16.30
N PRO A 274 13.72 16.46 15.20
CA PRO A 274 15.18 16.31 15.18
C PRO A 274 15.93 17.63 15.44
N LEU A 275 15.32 18.78 15.15
CA LEU A 275 15.87 20.13 15.38
C LEU A 275 15.08 20.92 16.46
N GLY A 276 14.24 20.24 17.26
CA GLY A 276 13.40 20.87 18.28
C GLY A 276 12.00 21.28 17.81
N GLU A 277 11.75 21.29 16.49
CA GLU A 277 10.44 21.55 15.89
C GLU A 277 9.91 20.30 15.18
N TYR A 278 8.59 20.13 15.19
CA TYR A 278 7.93 18.99 14.53
C TYR A 278 8.00 19.13 13.02
N VAL A 279 8.56 18.13 12.36
CA VAL A 279 8.72 18.11 10.89
C VAL A 279 7.39 17.74 10.23
N GLY A 280 7.06 18.38 9.10
CA GLY A 280 5.85 18.12 8.33
C GLY A 280 4.62 18.97 8.70
N ILE A 281 4.70 19.87 9.69
CA ILE A 281 3.60 20.82 9.99
C ILE A 281 3.63 22.04 9.05
N LYS A 282 4.83 22.48 8.66
CA LYS A 282 5.02 23.65 7.79
C LYS A 282 5.24 23.16 6.37
N THR A 283 4.42 23.65 5.44
CA THR A 283 4.63 23.45 4.01
C THR A 283 5.92 24.15 3.58
N THR A 284 6.80 23.41 2.93
CA THR A 284 8.06 23.90 2.38
C THR A 284 7.99 24.00 0.86
N SER A 285 8.97 24.67 0.24
CA SER A 285 9.09 24.71 -1.23
C SER A 285 9.25 23.32 -1.84
N ASP A 286 9.90 22.40 -1.12
CA ASP A 286 10.13 21.02 -1.58
C ASP A 286 8.83 20.21 -1.57
N ASP A 287 7.92 20.51 -0.62
CA ASP A 287 6.58 19.92 -0.61
C ASP A 287 5.76 20.42 -1.81
N LEU A 288 5.76 21.74 -2.07
CA LEU A 288 5.06 22.32 -3.23
C LEU A 288 5.59 21.79 -4.57
N GLN A 289 6.92 21.64 -4.71
CA GLN A 289 7.52 21.09 -5.92
C GLN A 289 7.05 19.66 -6.21
N SER A 290 6.79 18.87 -5.16
CA SER A 290 6.36 17.48 -5.32
C SER A 290 4.95 17.38 -5.91
N GLU A 291 4.07 18.31 -5.53
CA GLU A 291 2.70 18.47 -6.03
C GLU A 291 2.69 19.11 -7.44
N ASP A 292 3.39 20.22 -7.65
CA ASP A 292 3.39 20.96 -8.94
C ASP A 292 4.01 20.17 -10.11
N SER A 293 4.93 19.25 -9.80
CA SER A 293 5.52 18.35 -10.81
C SER A 293 4.50 17.38 -11.42
N GLU A 294 3.27 17.29 -10.90
CA GLU A 294 2.21 16.41 -11.39
C GLU A 294 1.56 16.89 -12.67
N GLU A 295 1.25 18.18 -12.74
CA GLU A 295 0.44 18.73 -13.83
C GLU A 295 1.25 18.93 -15.12
N ASN A 296 2.58 19.00 -15.01
CA ASN A 296 3.47 19.42 -16.11
C ASN A 296 4.61 18.42 -16.43
N ALA A 297 4.55 17.17 -15.93
CA ALA A 297 5.62 16.19 -16.18
C ALA A 297 5.69 15.73 -17.65
N GLU A 298 6.72 16.19 -18.38
CA GLU A 298 7.08 15.59 -19.67
C GLU A 298 7.65 14.16 -19.48
N PRO A 299 7.29 13.20 -20.34
CA PRO A 299 7.81 11.84 -20.24
C PRO A 299 9.33 11.80 -20.41
N LEU A 300 10.05 11.14 -19.48
CA LEU A 300 11.51 10.96 -19.60
C LEU A 300 11.94 10.30 -20.93
N ILE A 301 11.03 9.52 -21.54
CA ILE A 301 11.24 8.81 -22.81
C ILE A 301 11.35 9.78 -24.00
N SER A 302 10.70 10.95 -23.99
CA SER A 302 10.77 11.90 -25.11
C SER A 302 12.14 12.61 -25.22
N ARG A 303 12.99 12.49 -24.19
CA ARG A 303 14.36 13.05 -24.17
C ARG A 303 15.42 12.08 -24.70
N ILE A 304 15.06 10.86 -25.09
CA ILE A 304 15.98 9.95 -25.76
C ILE A 304 16.08 10.44 -27.22
N GLU A 305 17.20 11.08 -27.59
CA GLU A 305 17.46 11.36 -29.00
C GLU A 305 17.46 10.03 -29.79
N PRO A 306 16.77 9.96 -30.95
CA PRO A 306 16.76 8.78 -31.80
C PRO A 306 18.09 8.70 -32.56
N GLY A 307 19.14 8.26 -31.86
CA GLY A 307 20.45 8.03 -32.42
C GLY A 307 21.05 6.75 -31.86
N LEU A 308 21.11 5.72 -32.72
CA LEU A 308 21.66 4.37 -32.48
C LEU A 308 20.70 3.34 -31.83
N ALA A 309 19.80 2.79 -32.65
CA ALA A 309 19.50 1.36 -32.59
C ALA A 309 19.43 0.80 -34.02
N PRO A 310 20.00 -0.40 -34.29
CA PRO A 310 19.95 -1.02 -35.60
C PRO A 310 18.54 -1.54 -35.89
N SER A 311 18.08 -1.28 -37.12
CA SER A 311 16.79 -1.72 -37.66
C SER A 311 16.65 -3.24 -37.57
N VAL A 312 15.70 -3.71 -36.75
CA VAL A 312 15.17 -5.06 -36.83
C VAL A 312 13.70 -4.93 -37.24
N ASP A 313 13.44 -5.27 -38.50
CA ASP A 313 12.09 -5.33 -39.07
C ASP A 313 11.29 -6.46 -38.42
N LEU A 314 10.15 -6.12 -37.82
CA LEU A 314 9.06 -7.05 -37.56
C LEU A 314 7.72 -6.39 -37.96
N PRO A 315 6.77 -7.18 -38.50
CA PRO A 315 5.68 -6.66 -39.32
C PRO A 315 4.56 -6.02 -38.50
N GLU A 316 4.04 -4.91 -39.03
CA GLU A 316 2.91 -4.14 -38.53
C GLU A 316 1.62 -4.97 -38.55
N ALA A 317 0.98 -5.07 -37.38
CA ALA A 317 -0.42 -5.47 -37.27
C ALA A 317 -1.27 -4.23 -37.02
N ASP A 318 -2.12 -3.99 -38.00
CA ASP A 318 -3.03 -2.87 -38.21
C ASP A 318 -4.16 -2.85 -37.15
N VAL A 319 -4.25 -1.79 -36.33
CA VAL A 319 -5.46 -1.47 -35.57
C VAL A 319 -5.69 0.03 -35.63
N SER A 320 -6.47 0.44 -36.63
CA SER A 320 -7.06 1.77 -36.74
C SER A 320 -8.03 2.03 -35.58
N LEU A 321 -7.81 3.09 -34.79
CA LEU A 321 -8.81 3.64 -33.88
C LEU A 321 -9.13 5.07 -34.33
N SER A 322 -10.29 5.22 -34.95
CA SER A 322 -10.83 6.50 -35.39
C SER A 322 -11.30 7.32 -34.19
N THR A 323 -10.73 8.52 -34.10
CA THR A 323 -11.30 9.69 -33.44
C THR A 323 -12.66 10.01 -34.06
N GLU A 324 -13.73 10.10 -33.28
CA GLU A 324 -14.82 11.05 -33.53
C GLU A 324 -15.86 11.11 -32.39
N LEU A 325 -16.23 12.36 -32.06
CA LEU A 325 -17.48 12.83 -31.46
C LEU A 325 -17.55 13.02 -29.93
N GLU A 326 -17.06 14.20 -29.54
CA GLU A 326 -17.79 15.09 -28.63
C GLU A 326 -19.15 15.50 -29.22
N SER A 327 -20.05 15.92 -28.31
CA SER A 327 -21.37 16.55 -28.49
C SER A 327 -22.58 15.61 -28.51
N GLU A 328 -23.19 15.44 -27.33
CA GLU A 328 -24.66 15.48 -27.16
C GLU A 328 -25.02 15.62 -25.67
N GLN A 329 -24.92 16.85 -25.14
CA GLN A 329 -25.73 17.30 -24.01
C GLN A 329 -27.11 17.71 -24.56
N ARG A 330 -28.14 16.90 -24.32
CA ARG A 330 -29.54 17.35 -24.40
C ARG A 330 -30.45 16.50 -23.50
N SER A 331 -30.92 17.16 -22.44
CA SER A 331 -32.29 17.11 -21.91
C SER A 331 -32.99 15.74 -21.86
N LEU A 332 -32.94 15.10 -20.69
CA LEU A 332 -34.00 14.21 -20.20
C LEU A 332 -34.33 14.63 -18.76
N GLU A 333 -35.01 15.76 -18.63
CA GLU A 333 -35.91 16.02 -17.51
C GLU A 333 -37.28 15.43 -17.87
N ASN A 334 -37.88 14.77 -16.89
CA ASN A 334 -39.26 14.31 -16.76
C ASN A 334 -39.58 12.83 -17.06
N ASP A 335 -40.27 12.27 -16.07
CA ASP A 335 -41.08 11.04 -16.05
C ASP A 335 -40.41 9.76 -15.53
N ILE A 336 -40.08 9.77 -14.23
CA ILE A 336 -40.10 8.55 -13.41
C ILE A 336 -41.26 8.69 -12.41
N PRO A 337 -42.27 7.79 -12.44
CA PRO A 337 -43.31 7.75 -11.42
C PRO A 337 -42.70 7.39 -10.07
N ASP A 338 -42.91 8.26 -9.10
CA ASP A 338 -42.62 8.06 -7.68
C ASP A 338 -43.60 7.03 -7.09
N ASP A 339 -43.31 5.74 -7.30
CA ASP A 339 -44.05 4.63 -6.68
C ASP A 339 -43.08 3.59 -6.11
N SER A 340 -42.24 4.06 -5.18
CA SER A 340 -41.43 3.19 -4.32
C SER A 340 -41.74 3.40 -2.83
N THR A 341 -43.01 3.66 -2.48
CA THR A 341 -43.50 3.39 -1.13
C THR A 341 -43.79 1.90 -0.98
N ALA A 342 -42.72 1.10 -0.89
CA ALA A 342 -42.81 -0.27 -0.41
C ALA A 342 -43.11 -0.23 1.10
N PHE A 343 -44.36 -0.55 1.44
CA PHE A 343 -44.88 -0.98 2.74
C PHE A 343 -44.42 -0.19 3.98
N GLY A 344 -45.34 0.64 4.50
CA GLY A 344 -45.19 1.46 5.70
C GLY A 344 -44.73 0.72 6.96
N MET A 345 -43.43 0.50 7.04
CA MET A 345 -42.68 0.21 8.26
C MET A 345 -41.81 1.44 8.51
N ASP A 346 -42.04 2.09 9.65
CA ASP A 346 -41.26 3.25 10.05
C ASP A 346 -39.92 2.77 10.62
N ILE A 347 -38.89 3.61 10.58
CA ILE A 347 -37.57 3.29 11.18
C ILE A 347 -37.71 3.00 12.69
N ASP A 348 -38.74 3.56 13.32
CA ASP A 348 -39.11 3.34 14.71
C ASP A 348 -39.62 1.92 14.99
N ASP A 349 -40.09 1.17 13.97
CA ASP A 349 -40.49 -0.24 14.14
C ASP A 349 -39.29 -1.18 14.36
N PHE A 350 -38.07 -0.72 14.06
CA PHE A 350 -36.82 -1.46 14.31
C PHE A 350 -36.17 -1.11 15.66
N MET A 351 -36.68 -0.11 16.36
CA MET A 351 -36.16 0.31 17.66
C MET A 351 -36.93 -0.39 18.80
N PRO A 352 -36.26 -0.93 19.84
CA PRO A 352 -36.94 -1.53 20.97
C PRO A 352 -37.75 -0.46 21.71
N ASN A 353 -39.08 -0.64 21.79
CA ASN A 353 -40.04 0.30 22.39
C ASN A 353 -39.82 0.61 23.90
N THR A 354 -38.87 -0.06 24.57
CA THR A 354 -38.57 0.16 25.99
C THR A 354 -37.10 -0.13 26.32
N LEU A 355 -36.51 0.73 27.17
CA LEU A 355 -35.14 0.59 27.70
C LEU A 355 -34.91 -0.75 28.44
N GLY A 356 -35.96 -1.42 28.92
CA GLY A 356 -35.86 -2.70 29.64
C GLY A 356 -35.46 -3.90 28.77
N GLY A 357 -35.54 -3.79 27.44
CA GLY A 357 -35.14 -4.86 26.51
C GLY A 357 -33.62 -5.03 26.34
N LEU A 358 -32.82 -4.04 26.75
CA LEU A 358 -31.36 -4.05 26.59
C LEU A 358 -30.62 -4.76 27.74
N GLU A 359 -31.29 -5.06 28.86
CA GLU A 359 -30.67 -5.67 30.04
C GLU A 359 -30.87 -7.19 30.15
N GLN A 360 -31.66 -7.80 29.27
CA GLN A 360 -31.81 -9.27 29.24
C GLN A 360 -30.56 -9.91 28.61
N LYS A 361 -29.69 -10.47 29.47
CA LYS A 361 -28.53 -11.31 29.13
C LYS A 361 -28.93 -12.69 28.59
N ASP A 362 -29.96 -12.78 27.76
CA ASP A 362 -30.23 -14.02 27.05
C ASP A 362 -29.21 -14.15 25.91
N LYS A 363 -28.50 -15.28 25.86
CA LYS A 363 -27.61 -15.59 24.74
C LYS A 363 -28.43 -15.46 23.46
N PRO A 364 -28.00 -14.68 22.45
CA PRO A 364 -28.76 -14.54 21.22
C PRO A 364 -29.01 -15.94 20.66
N VAL A 365 -30.29 -16.28 20.52
CA VAL A 365 -30.72 -17.54 19.91
C VAL A 365 -30.10 -17.55 18.52
N ALA A 366 -29.24 -18.53 18.24
CA ALA A 366 -28.52 -18.63 16.98
C ALA A 366 -29.52 -18.46 15.83
N PHE A 367 -29.30 -17.43 15.00
CA PHE A 367 -30.17 -17.14 13.87
C PHE A 367 -30.27 -18.40 13.00
N THR A 368 -31.48 -18.95 12.88
CA THR A 368 -31.71 -20.09 12.01
C THR A 368 -31.39 -19.68 10.57
N LYS A 369 -30.49 -20.42 9.90
CA LYS A 369 -30.11 -20.16 8.49
C LYS A 369 -31.25 -20.42 7.51
N THR A 370 -32.34 -21.02 7.99
CA THR A 370 -33.49 -21.43 7.20
C THR A 370 -34.76 -20.72 7.64
N LEU A 371 -35.69 -20.55 6.71
CA LEU A 371 -37.05 -20.09 6.95
C LEU A 371 -38.03 -21.17 6.50
N ILE A 372 -39.15 -21.32 7.22
CA ILE A 372 -40.21 -22.25 6.83
C ILE A 372 -41.35 -21.42 6.24
N TYR A 373 -41.67 -21.64 4.97
CA TYR A 373 -42.78 -21.01 4.28
C TYR A 373 -43.63 -22.10 3.63
N GLU A 374 -44.93 -22.13 3.94
CA GLU A 374 -45.88 -23.16 3.48
C GLU A 374 -45.42 -24.61 3.74
N GLY A 375 -44.78 -24.85 4.89
CA GLY A 375 -44.29 -26.18 5.27
C GLY A 375 -43.02 -26.65 4.54
N LYS A 376 -42.44 -25.81 3.68
CA LYS A 376 -41.14 -26.07 3.03
C LYS A 376 -40.05 -25.21 3.67
N THR A 377 -38.86 -25.80 3.82
CA THR A 377 -37.70 -25.13 4.43
C THR A 377 -36.84 -24.53 3.32
N TYR A 378 -36.59 -23.23 3.38
CA TYR A 378 -35.74 -22.50 2.44
C TYR A 378 -34.53 -21.92 3.17
N LEU A 379 -33.38 -21.83 2.50
CA LEU A 379 -32.26 -21.04 3.01
C LEU A 379 -32.59 -19.55 2.90
N LYS A 380 -32.35 -18.79 3.98
CA LYS A 380 -32.59 -17.34 3.99
C LYS A 380 -31.78 -16.63 2.91
N SER A 381 -30.55 -17.08 2.64
CA SER A 381 -29.71 -16.54 1.56
C SER A 381 -30.33 -16.73 0.16
N SER A 382 -30.92 -17.90 -0.10
CA SER A 382 -31.59 -18.18 -1.39
C SER A 382 -32.84 -17.32 -1.59
N VAL A 383 -33.59 -17.06 -0.51
CA VAL A 383 -34.78 -16.21 -0.58
C VAL A 383 -34.40 -14.75 -0.77
N VAL A 384 -33.37 -14.25 -0.08
CA VAL A 384 -32.83 -12.90 -0.31
C VAL A 384 -32.36 -12.74 -1.76
N ALA A 385 -31.60 -13.70 -2.30
CA ALA A 385 -31.15 -13.68 -3.69
C ALA A 385 -32.31 -13.71 -4.73
N SER A 386 -33.44 -14.35 -4.38
CA SER A 386 -34.65 -14.39 -5.22
C SER A 386 -35.53 -13.13 -5.12
N LEU A 387 -35.41 -12.38 -4.02
CA LEU A 387 -36.11 -11.12 -3.79
C LEU A 387 -35.32 -9.91 -4.34
N CYS A 388 -34.03 -10.11 -4.61
CA CYS A 388 -33.18 -9.16 -5.31
C CYS A 388 -33.64 -8.97 -6.77
N SER A 389 -33.78 -7.71 -7.21
CA SER A 389 -34.12 -7.37 -8.59
C SER A 389 -33.16 -8.00 -9.62
N ASN A 390 -33.60 -8.20 -10.86
CA ASN A 390 -32.75 -8.76 -11.93
C ASN A 390 -31.42 -7.99 -12.15
N ARG A 391 -31.31 -6.73 -11.68
CA ARG A 391 -30.06 -5.96 -11.66
C ARG A 391 -29.09 -6.40 -10.56
N SER A 392 -29.57 -6.76 -9.38
CA SER A 392 -28.73 -7.13 -8.22
C SER A 392 -28.21 -8.57 -8.29
N GLN A 393 -28.91 -9.46 -9.00
CA GLN A 393 -28.37 -10.78 -9.37
C GLN A 393 -27.15 -10.68 -10.28
N LYS A 394 -27.13 -9.72 -11.22
CA LYS A 394 -25.97 -9.47 -12.09
C LYS A 394 -24.75 -8.94 -11.33
N VAL A 395 -24.96 -8.10 -10.31
CA VAL A 395 -23.89 -7.55 -9.45
C VAL A 395 -23.16 -8.67 -8.71
N SER A 396 -23.90 -9.62 -8.14
CA SER A 396 -23.32 -10.76 -7.40
C SER A 396 -22.49 -11.70 -8.30
N ILE A 397 -22.94 -11.89 -9.54
CA ILE A 397 -22.26 -12.75 -10.53
C ILE A 397 -21.04 -12.05 -11.14
N HIS A 398 -21.10 -10.74 -11.37
CA HIS A 398 -20.00 -10.00 -12.00
C HIS A 398 -18.76 -9.92 -11.09
N THR A 399 -18.95 -9.77 -9.77
CA THR A 399 -17.83 -9.82 -8.81
C THR A 399 -17.13 -11.20 -8.81
N LEU A 400 -17.89 -12.28 -9.00
CA LEU A 400 -17.35 -13.64 -9.14
C LEU A 400 -16.62 -13.84 -10.47
N CYS A 401 -17.17 -13.33 -11.58
CA CYS A 401 -16.54 -13.40 -12.91
C CYS A 401 -15.23 -12.60 -13.00
N VAL A 402 -15.14 -11.43 -12.35
CA VAL A 402 -13.89 -10.62 -12.28
C VAL A 402 -12.78 -11.39 -11.56
N ARG A 403 -13.14 -12.32 -10.69
CA ARG A 403 -12.22 -13.20 -9.97
C ARG A 403 -12.05 -14.58 -10.63
N GLY A 404 -12.56 -14.76 -11.85
CA GLY A 404 -12.37 -15.97 -12.65
C GLY A 404 -13.29 -17.14 -12.30
N VAL A 405 -14.32 -16.92 -11.48
CA VAL A 405 -15.32 -17.94 -11.12
C VAL A 405 -16.51 -17.82 -12.06
N ALA A 406 -16.82 -18.90 -12.78
CA ALA A 406 -17.93 -18.95 -13.71
C ALA A 406 -19.21 -19.46 -13.01
N LEU A 407 -20.37 -19.20 -13.63
CA LEU A 407 -21.65 -19.60 -13.04
C LEU A 407 -21.77 -21.13 -12.91
N GLU A 408 -21.09 -21.87 -13.79
CA GLU A 408 -21.08 -23.33 -13.78
C GLU A 408 -20.35 -23.91 -12.55
N ASP A 409 -19.40 -23.16 -11.99
CA ASP A 409 -18.64 -23.55 -10.79
C ASP A 409 -19.51 -23.53 -9.52
N LEU A 410 -20.61 -22.76 -9.52
CA LEU A 410 -21.54 -22.63 -8.39
C LEU A 410 -22.65 -23.69 -8.38
N CYS A 411 -22.80 -24.45 -9.47
CA CYS A 411 -23.93 -25.37 -9.67
C CYS A 411 -23.54 -26.86 -9.66
N CYS A 412 -22.28 -27.21 -9.37
CA CYS A 412 -21.89 -28.59 -9.14
C CYS A 412 -21.74 -28.86 -7.62
N PRO A 413 -22.41 -29.90 -7.07
CA PRO A 413 -22.30 -30.27 -5.66
C PRO A 413 -20.95 -30.87 -5.26
#